data_AF-A0A518E1W5-F1
#
_entry.id   AF-A0A518E1W5-F1
#
_cell.length_a   1.000
_cell.length_b   1.000
_cell.length_c   1.000
_cell.angle_alpha   90.00
_cell.angle_beta   90.00
_cell.angle_gamma   90.00
#
_symmetry.space_group_name_H-M   'P 1'
#
loop_
_entity.id
_entity.type
_entity.pdbx_description
1 polymer ?
#
loop_
_entity_poly.entity_id
_entity_poly.type
_entity_poly.pdbx_seq_one_letter_code
_entity_poly.pdbx_strand_id
1 'polypeptide(L)'
;MIDRSYAADTSSPAAPELGWRIPIEERPPGFRRAFLRVLLASVASLCVLWFFGDDTLRVYGLVAVGLAATGTLVWLYLRTPTPGPPEENVWLTPAGLRWKNEHGGHGELSRETMQSYFLGLDPEAMRGLPALSFRLVSGLESQPIPLASPASPERVRQYLEEQLELPEQPLAEDAFRQRLKIALDAGLSWRGESLEAELLRLSLIDPVRQPNGAWRVFRVRELGAIDFLPHSLQFVLEPEHGEPVALPVLDDAADYVAEHCLPEDPHEFREMRGRIDEELTHRHQQAMRSDAQAAGFFTHCDDVQQTWIFKGTADALGRICDGLDEAAATLKPAEMGERPPRLELGGAAMPLTIQVEDFTWQGSGSFAGPPHRHRELAAAIRKKLQGKKPGDTFRIEPPNDAAERWKLQFHVTDSNYDPGEE
;
A
#
# COMPACT_ATOMS: atom_id res chain seq x y z
N MET A 1 -41.58 -7.41 45.10
CA MET A 1 -40.78 -8.64 45.16
C MET A 1 -41.45 -9.63 44.22
N ILE A 2 -41.08 -9.59 42.94
CA ILE A 2 -41.56 -10.54 41.92
C ILE A 2 -40.28 -11.11 41.33
N ASP A 3 -40.04 -12.37 41.67
CA ASP A 3 -38.89 -13.16 41.24
C ASP A 3 -39.25 -13.74 39.86
N ARG A 4 -38.66 -13.17 38.80
CA ARG A 4 -38.72 -13.72 37.44
C ARG A 4 -37.37 -14.37 37.16
N SER A 5 -37.23 -15.60 37.64
CA SER A 5 -36.22 -16.54 37.19
C SER A 5 -36.52 -16.91 35.73
N TYR A 6 -35.87 -16.22 34.79
CA TYR A 6 -35.66 -16.73 33.45
C TYR A 6 -34.72 -17.94 33.56
N ALA A 7 -35.30 -19.13 33.61
CA ALA A 7 -34.56 -20.35 33.32
C ALA A 7 -34.06 -20.24 31.88
N ALA A 8 -32.73 -20.19 31.72
CA ALA A 8 -32.08 -20.26 30.42
C ALA A 8 -32.46 -21.60 29.78
N ASP A 9 -33.17 -21.51 28.67
CA ASP A 9 -33.51 -22.65 27.83
C ASP A 9 -32.25 -23.08 27.06
N THR A 10 -31.41 -23.91 27.69
CA THR A 10 -30.11 -24.37 27.17
C THR A 10 -30.27 -25.61 26.29
N SER A 11 -31.16 -25.61 25.30
CA SER A 11 -31.29 -26.77 24.41
C SER A 11 -31.67 -26.48 22.96
N SER A 12 -31.45 -25.26 22.48
CA SER A 12 -31.25 -25.07 21.03
C SER A 12 -29.76 -25.30 20.76
N PRO A 13 -29.37 -26.25 19.89
CA PRO A 13 -27.96 -26.43 19.54
C PRO A 13 -27.47 -25.09 19.03
N ALA A 14 -26.56 -24.44 19.79
CA ALA A 14 -25.96 -23.20 19.37
C ALA A 14 -25.47 -23.41 17.94
N ALA A 15 -25.92 -22.55 17.02
CA ALA A 15 -25.53 -22.66 15.62
C ALA A 15 -24.01 -22.81 15.56
N PRO A 16 -23.50 -23.75 14.74
CA PRO A 16 -22.08 -24.09 14.77
C PRO A 16 -21.25 -22.82 14.57
N GLU A 17 -20.22 -22.62 15.38
CA GLU A 17 -19.27 -21.52 15.18
C GLU A 17 -18.21 -21.97 14.16
N LEU A 18 -17.82 -21.07 13.24
CA LEU A 18 -16.73 -21.33 12.30
C LEU A 18 -15.49 -20.56 12.75
N GLY A 19 -14.62 -21.24 13.48
CA GLY A 19 -13.32 -20.73 13.91
C GLY A 19 -12.18 -21.10 12.96
N TRP A 20 -11.23 -20.19 12.78
CA TRP A 20 -9.95 -20.52 12.16
C TRP A 20 -8.81 -19.68 12.73
N ARG A 21 -7.61 -20.05 12.30
CA ARG A 21 -6.37 -19.37 12.70
C ARG A 21 -5.83 -18.57 11.53
N ILE A 22 -5.66 -17.28 11.75
CA ILE A 22 -4.78 -16.44 10.95
C ILE A 22 -3.43 -16.46 11.63
N PRO A 23 -2.35 -16.88 10.93
CA PRO A 23 -1.01 -16.76 11.49
C PRO A 23 -0.72 -15.28 11.71
N ILE A 24 -0.93 -14.81 12.93
CA ILE A 24 -0.27 -13.61 13.45
C ILE A 24 1.21 -13.90 13.21
N GLU A 25 1.89 -13.09 12.39
CA GLU A 25 3.31 -13.31 12.15
C GLU A 25 4.00 -13.43 13.51
N GLU A 26 4.41 -14.65 13.88
CA GLU A 26 4.89 -14.96 15.24
C GLU A 26 6.16 -14.18 15.58
N ARG A 27 6.70 -13.44 14.61
CA ARG A 27 7.81 -12.51 14.75
C ARG A 27 7.51 -11.28 13.90
N PRO A 28 7.52 -10.06 14.48
CA PRO A 28 7.48 -8.85 13.69
C PRO A 28 8.56 -8.93 12.61
N PRO A 29 8.34 -8.44 11.38
CA PRO A 29 9.36 -8.41 10.32
C PRO A 29 10.66 -7.73 10.78
N GLY A 30 10.58 -6.90 11.83
CA GLY A 30 11.71 -6.30 12.53
C GLY A 30 12.56 -7.25 13.40
N PHE A 31 12.06 -8.38 13.90
CA PHE A 31 12.80 -9.26 14.81
C PHE A 31 14.06 -9.84 14.15
N ARG A 32 13.92 -10.38 12.92
CA ARG A 32 15.07 -10.93 12.18
C ARG A 32 16.13 -9.87 11.92
N ARG A 33 15.70 -8.64 11.58
CA ARG A 33 16.58 -7.50 11.36
C ARG A 33 17.25 -7.03 12.65
N ALA A 34 16.51 -6.95 13.76
CA ALA A 34 17.03 -6.57 15.07
C ALA A 34 18.04 -7.60 15.58
N PHE A 35 17.73 -8.89 15.47
CA PHE A 35 18.65 -9.98 15.79
C PHE A 35 19.95 -9.90 14.97
N LEU A 36 19.83 -9.73 13.65
CA LEU A 36 20.99 -9.56 12.76
C LEU A 36 21.83 -8.34 13.15
N ARG A 37 21.21 -7.20 13.47
CA ARG A 37 21.92 -5.98 13.91
C ARG A 37 22.68 -6.19 15.21
N VAL A 38 22.08 -6.85 16.20
CA VAL A 38 22.73 -7.17 17.48
C VAL A 38 23.89 -8.13 17.27
N LEU A 39 23.72 -9.15 16.42
CA LEU A 39 24.77 -10.09 16.06
C LEU A 39 25.94 -9.35 15.39
N LEU A 40 25.66 -8.51 14.39
CA LEU A 40 26.66 -7.78 13.62
C LEU A 40 27.41 -6.77 14.50
N ALA A 41 26.69 -6.05 15.36
CA ALA A 41 27.29 -5.11 16.32
C ALA A 41 28.17 -5.83 17.35
N SER A 42 27.77 -7.02 17.79
CA SER A 42 28.58 -7.84 18.70
C SER A 42 29.87 -8.31 18.03
N VAL A 43 29.79 -8.80 16.79
CA VAL A 43 30.98 -9.22 16.01
C VAL A 43 31.90 -8.03 15.76
N ALA A 44 31.38 -6.89 15.34
CA ALA A 44 32.17 -5.68 15.12
C ALA A 44 32.89 -5.21 16.40
N SER A 45 32.18 -5.24 17.54
CA SER A 45 32.76 -4.88 18.85
C SER A 45 33.88 -5.84 19.26
N LEU A 46 33.69 -7.15 19.02
CA LEU A 46 34.72 -8.16 19.25
C LEU A 46 35.96 -7.94 18.39
N CYS A 47 35.79 -7.61 17.10
CA CYS A 47 36.91 -7.28 16.22
C CYS A 47 37.67 -6.04 16.71
N VAL A 48 36.97 -4.97 17.09
CA VAL A 48 37.61 -3.75 17.61
C VAL A 48 38.41 -4.05 18.88
N LEU A 49 37.82 -4.79 19.83
CA LEU A 49 38.51 -5.19 21.06
C LEU A 49 39.74 -6.06 20.78
N TRP A 50 39.66 -6.98 19.82
CA TRP A 50 40.75 -7.87 19.47
C TRP A 50 41.95 -7.11 18.86
N PHE A 51 41.68 -6.20 17.92
CA PHE A 51 42.73 -5.47 17.20
C PHE A 51 43.28 -4.26 17.96
N PHE A 52 42.47 -3.59 18.77
CA PHE A 52 42.82 -2.29 19.37
C PHE A 52 42.81 -2.28 20.91
N GLY A 53 42.28 -3.30 21.57
CA GLY A 53 42.28 -3.39 23.03
C GLY A 53 43.62 -3.86 23.58
N ASP A 54 44.07 -3.27 24.70
CA ASP A 54 45.11 -3.87 25.54
C ASP A 54 44.57 -5.12 26.27
N ASP A 55 45.44 -5.87 26.95
CA ASP A 55 45.05 -7.14 27.60
C ASP A 55 43.96 -6.96 28.66
N THR A 56 43.89 -5.78 29.29
CA THR A 56 42.87 -5.48 30.31
C THR A 56 41.54 -5.18 29.64
N LEU A 57 41.53 -4.31 28.62
CA LEU A 57 40.37 -3.93 27.82
C LEU A 57 39.79 -5.12 27.04
N ARG A 58 40.63 -6.04 26.55
CA ARG A 58 40.17 -7.25 25.88
C ARG A 58 39.32 -8.10 26.81
N VAL A 59 39.79 -8.38 28.02
CA VAL A 59 39.07 -9.23 28.98
C VAL A 59 37.76 -8.56 29.41
N TYR A 60 37.79 -7.30 29.85
CA TYR A 60 36.57 -6.62 30.29
C TYR A 60 35.59 -6.34 29.15
N GLY A 61 36.11 -6.01 27.96
CA GLY A 61 35.30 -5.78 26.77
C GLY A 61 34.60 -7.05 26.28
N LEU A 62 35.29 -8.19 26.28
CA LEU A 62 34.70 -9.49 25.94
C LEU A 62 33.54 -9.85 26.86
N VAL A 63 33.72 -9.65 28.18
CA VAL A 63 32.67 -9.89 29.17
C VAL A 63 31.48 -8.94 28.96
N ALA A 64 31.75 -7.65 28.74
CA ALA A 64 30.70 -6.66 28.52
C ALA A 64 29.89 -6.92 27.24
N VAL A 65 30.54 -7.24 26.12
CA VAL A 65 29.88 -7.58 24.85
C VAL A 65 29.06 -8.88 25.00
N GLY A 66 29.61 -9.89 25.68
CA GLY A 66 28.90 -11.14 25.94
C GLY A 66 27.63 -10.94 26.77
N LEU A 67 27.71 -10.14 27.84
CA LEU A 67 26.56 -9.81 28.68
C LEU A 67 25.51 -8.98 27.92
N ALA A 68 25.93 -7.98 27.14
CA ALA A 68 25.03 -7.15 26.34
C ALA A 68 24.30 -7.97 25.26
N ALA A 69 25.02 -8.84 24.55
CA ALA A 69 24.44 -9.72 23.55
C ALA A 69 23.45 -10.70 24.19
N THR A 70 23.85 -11.36 25.27
CA THR A 70 22.99 -12.33 25.99
C THR A 70 21.75 -11.64 26.56
N GLY A 71 21.90 -10.49 27.21
CA GLY A 71 20.78 -9.71 27.75
C GLY A 71 19.80 -9.26 26.67
N THR A 72 20.32 -8.83 25.51
CA THR A 72 19.48 -8.45 24.37
C THR A 72 18.75 -9.64 23.78
N LEU A 73 19.41 -10.80 23.66
CA LEU A 73 18.79 -12.05 23.19
C LEU A 73 17.71 -12.55 24.15
N VAL A 74 17.96 -12.51 25.46
CA VAL A 74 16.97 -12.87 26.47
C VAL A 74 15.79 -11.90 26.46
N TRP A 75 16.03 -10.59 26.34
CA TRP A 75 14.97 -9.59 26.22
C TRP A 75 14.12 -9.80 24.96
N LEU A 76 14.76 -10.08 23.83
CA LEU A 76 14.09 -10.43 22.58
C LEU A 76 13.28 -11.72 22.71
N TYR A 77 13.81 -12.74 23.39
CA TYR A 77 13.13 -14.01 23.64
C TYR A 77 11.93 -13.88 24.60
N LEU A 78 12.06 -13.07 25.65
CA LEU A 78 10.96 -12.80 26.59
C LEU A 78 9.88 -11.91 25.99
N ARG A 79 10.20 -11.13 24.95
CA ARG A 79 9.24 -10.33 24.18
C ARG A 79 8.66 -11.06 22.98
N THR A 80 9.26 -12.17 22.53
CA THR A 80 8.54 -13.06 21.62
C THR A 80 7.41 -13.68 22.40
N PRO A 81 6.14 -13.45 22.01
CA PRO A 81 5.02 -14.11 22.65
C PRO A 81 5.28 -15.62 22.59
N THR A 82 5.33 -16.26 23.76
CA THR A 82 5.48 -17.71 23.85
C THR A 82 4.35 -18.30 23.02
N PRO A 83 4.63 -19.14 22.01
CA PRO A 83 3.57 -19.78 21.24
C PRO A 83 2.81 -20.66 22.24
N GLY A 84 1.66 -20.15 22.68
CA GLY A 84 0.65 -20.98 23.31
C GLY A 84 0.22 -22.08 22.33
N PRO A 85 -0.54 -23.08 22.79
CA PRO A 85 -1.24 -23.95 21.85
C PRO A 85 -1.97 -23.07 20.82
N PRO A 86 -2.04 -23.49 19.55
CA PRO A 86 -2.62 -22.70 18.47
C PRO A 86 -4.11 -22.52 18.72
N GLU A 87 -4.47 -21.49 19.49
CA GLU A 87 -5.85 -21.08 19.67
C GLU A 87 -6.32 -20.42 18.37
N GLU A 88 -7.54 -20.77 17.95
CA GLU A 88 -8.26 -19.99 16.95
C GLU A 88 -8.25 -18.52 17.38
N ASN A 89 -8.14 -17.61 16.42
CA ASN A 89 -8.10 -16.17 16.69
C ASN A 89 -9.13 -15.40 15.86
N VAL A 90 -9.88 -16.08 15.01
CA VAL A 90 -11.00 -15.52 14.25
C VAL A 90 -12.16 -16.50 14.28
N TRP A 91 -13.36 -15.98 14.52
CA TRP A 91 -14.60 -16.75 14.60
C TRP A 91 -15.71 -16.04 13.86
N LEU A 92 -16.43 -16.78 13.03
CA LEU A 92 -17.76 -16.41 12.56
C LEU A 92 -18.79 -17.07 13.47
N THR A 93 -19.65 -16.23 14.02
CA THR A 93 -20.76 -16.60 14.90
C THR A 93 -22.05 -16.01 14.33
N PRO A 94 -23.25 -16.45 14.77
CA PRO A 94 -24.50 -15.82 14.37
C PRO A 94 -24.60 -14.33 14.72
N ALA A 95 -23.83 -13.88 15.72
CA ALA A 95 -23.76 -12.47 16.11
C ALA A 95 -22.85 -11.63 15.18
N GLY A 96 -22.05 -12.27 14.32
CA GLY A 96 -21.08 -11.61 13.44
C GLY A 96 -19.68 -12.20 13.57
N LEU A 97 -18.68 -11.38 13.27
CA LEU A 97 -17.26 -11.75 13.26
C LEU A 97 -16.61 -11.34 14.58
N ARG A 98 -15.86 -12.24 15.19
CA ARG A 98 -15.05 -11.97 16.39
C ARG A 98 -13.61 -12.33 16.10
N TRP A 99 -12.67 -11.58 16.66
CA TRP A 99 -11.26 -11.90 16.55
C TRP A 99 -10.50 -11.54 17.82
N LYS A 100 -9.32 -12.14 17.97
CA LYS A 100 -8.35 -11.85 19.03
C LYS A 100 -7.14 -11.19 18.38
N ASN A 101 -6.85 -9.95 18.78
CA ASN A 101 -5.69 -9.23 18.29
C ASN A 101 -4.38 -9.77 18.91
N GLU A 102 -3.24 -9.30 18.41
CA GLU A 102 -1.91 -9.73 18.85
C GLU A 102 -1.63 -9.45 20.33
N HIS A 103 -2.36 -8.52 20.93
CA HIS A 103 -2.24 -8.14 22.34
C HIS A 103 -3.23 -8.89 23.25
N GLY A 104 -3.97 -9.86 22.71
CA GLY A 104 -5.00 -10.60 23.44
C GLY A 104 -6.30 -9.82 23.66
N GLY A 105 -6.43 -8.63 23.09
CA GLY A 105 -7.68 -7.89 23.04
C GLY A 105 -8.66 -8.54 22.06
N HIS A 106 -9.95 -8.44 22.36
CA HIS A 106 -11.01 -8.96 21.51
C HIS A 106 -11.59 -7.83 20.65
N GLY A 107 -11.69 -8.08 19.35
CA GLY A 107 -12.45 -7.27 18.42
C GLY A 107 -13.72 -7.98 18.00
N GLU A 108 -14.74 -7.21 17.66
CA GLU A 108 -16.03 -7.72 17.19
C GLU A 108 -16.58 -6.81 16.11
N LEU A 109 -17.16 -7.43 15.09
CA LEU A 109 -17.94 -6.80 14.03
C LEU A 109 -19.32 -7.44 14.05
N SER A 110 -20.30 -6.69 14.53
CA SER A 110 -21.68 -7.16 14.68
C SER A 110 -22.32 -7.44 13.32
N ARG A 111 -23.15 -8.48 13.26
CA ARG A 111 -23.97 -8.82 12.09
C ARG A 111 -24.82 -7.66 11.60
N GLU A 112 -25.33 -6.82 12.50
CA GLU A 112 -26.14 -5.63 12.14
C GLU A 112 -25.34 -4.59 11.33
N THR A 113 -24.01 -4.59 11.48
CA THR A 113 -23.12 -3.68 10.75
C THR A 113 -22.66 -4.24 9.41
N MET A 114 -22.86 -5.54 9.16
CA MET A 114 -22.50 -6.22 7.92
C MET A 114 -23.65 -6.17 6.93
N GLN A 115 -23.37 -5.69 5.72
CA GLN A 115 -24.36 -5.61 4.64
C GLN A 115 -24.18 -6.75 3.63
N SER A 116 -22.94 -7.01 3.23
CA SER A 116 -22.56 -8.05 2.29
C SER A 116 -21.11 -8.47 2.54
N TYR A 117 -20.67 -9.53 1.88
CA TYR A 117 -19.28 -9.96 1.96
C TYR A 117 -18.66 -10.16 0.57
N PHE A 118 -17.35 -10.29 0.58
CA PHE A 118 -16.53 -10.51 -0.60
C PHE A 118 -15.50 -11.61 -0.30
N LEU A 119 -15.30 -12.53 -1.25
CA LEU A 119 -14.26 -13.55 -1.22
C LEU A 119 -13.39 -13.43 -2.47
N GLY A 120 -12.09 -13.23 -2.29
CA GLY A 120 -11.17 -13.19 -3.42
C GLY A 120 -9.72 -13.34 -3.03
N LEU A 121 -8.85 -13.33 -4.03
CA LEU A 121 -7.41 -13.27 -3.85
C LEU A 121 -7.06 -11.80 -3.62
N ASP A 122 -6.65 -11.46 -2.40
CA ASP A 122 -6.09 -10.14 -2.14
C ASP A 122 -4.57 -10.20 -2.38
N PRO A 123 -4.04 -9.41 -3.33
CA PRO A 123 -2.60 -9.36 -3.59
C PRO A 123 -1.78 -8.84 -2.40
N GLU A 124 -2.39 -8.06 -1.50
CA GLU A 124 -1.75 -7.55 -0.29
C GLU A 124 -1.86 -8.54 0.90
N ALA A 125 -2.94 -9.33 0.97
CA ALA A 125 -3.08 -10.39 1.95
C ALA A 125 -2.03 -11.49 1.74
N MET A 126 -1.16 -11.62 2.75
CA MET A 126 -0.19 -12.69 2.97
C MET A 126 -0.27 -13.88 1.99
N ARG A 127 0.49 -13.78 0.89
CA ARG A 127 0.86 -14.91 0.00
C ARG A 127 -0.24 -15.47 -0.90
N GLY A 128 -1.18 -14.65 -1.39
CA GLY A 128 -2.18 -15.10 -2.37
C GLY A 128 -3.13 -16.15 -1.80
N LEU A 129 -3.35 -16.12 -0.49
CA LEU A 129 -4.43 -16.87 0.13
C LEU A 129 -5.76 -16.17 -0.17
N PRO A 130 -6.87 -16.92 -0.31
CA PRO A 130 -8.18 -16.30 -0.36
C PRO A 130 -8.43 -15.52 0.93
N ALA A 131 -9.06 -14.36 0.82
CA ALA A 131 -9.39 -13.48 1.92
C ALA A 131 -10.88 -13.13 1.92
N LEU A 132 -11.42 -12.88 3.11
CA LEU A 132 -12.78 -12.44 3.37
C LEU A 132 -12.80 -10.95 3.72
N SER A 133 -13.59 -10.16 3.00
CA SER A 133 -13.89 -8.77 3.35
C SER A 133 -15.39 -8.57 3.54
N PHE A 134 -15.77 -7.62 4.39
CA PHE A 134 -17.16 -7.25 4.63
C PHE A 134 -17.42 -5.83 4.13
N ARG A 135 -18.51 -5.64 3.40
CA ARG A 135 -19.09 -4.30 3.21
C ARG A 135 -20.00 -3.99 4.38
N LEU A 136 -19.77 -2.84 5.00
CA LEU A 136 -20.50 -2.39 6.16
C LEU A 136 -21.70 -1.53 5.75
N VAL A 137 -22.71 -1.45 6.63
CA VAL A 137 -23.89 -0.59 6.43
C VAL A 137 -23.51 0.89 6.29
N SER A 138 -22.36 1.30 6.84
CA SER A 138 -21.78 2.64 6.65
C SER A 138 -21.25 2.92 5.24
N GLY A 139 -21.21 1.91 4.36
CA GLY A 139 -20.59 2.00 3.04
C GLY A 139 -19.08 1.76 3.04
N LEU A 140 -18.46 1.53 4.20
CA LEU A 140 -17.04 1.18 4.33
C LEU A 140 -16.80 -0.31 4.07
N GLU A 141 -15.55 -0.66 3.77
CA GLU A 141 -15.10 -2.04 3.63
C GLU A 141 -14.17 -2.42 4.79
N SER A 142 -14.32 -3.63 5.32
CA SER A 142 -13.40 -4.16 6.34
C SER A 142 -12.04 -4.46 5.72
N GLN A 143 -11.00 -4.50 6.54
CA GLN A 143 -9.73 -5.07 6.12
C GLN A 143 -9.93 -6.54 5.70
N PRO A 144 -9.17 -7.02 4.70
CA PRO A 144 -9.24 -8.39 4.22
C PRO A 144 -8.73 -9.35 5.29
N ILE A 145 -9.46 -10.45 5.47
CA ILE A 145 -9.22 -11.45 6.51
C ILE A 145 -8.76 -12.75 5.83
N PRO A 146 -7.47 -13.10 5.88
CA PRO A 146 -6.97 -14.33 5.28
C PRO A 146 -7.72 -15.57 5.77
N LEU A 147 -8.12 -16.41 4.81
CA LEU A 147 -8.76 -17.67 5.08
C LEU A 147 -7.73 -18.79 5.15
N ALA A 148 -7.88 -19.65 6.16
CA ALA A 148 -7.05 -20.82 6.36
C ALA A 148 -7.90 -21.97 6.89
N SER A 149 -7.46 -23.20 6.66
CA SER A 149 -8.14 -24.40 7.17
C SER A 149 -8.44 -24.26 8.68
N PRO A 150 -9.68 -24.53 9.13
CA PRO A 150 -10.76 -25.19 8.40
C PRO A 150 -11.71 -24.27 7.60
N ALA A 151 -11.47 -22.96 7.60
CA ALA A 151 -12.27 -21.98 6.88
C ALA A 151 -11.86 -21.92 5.40
N SER A 152 -12.35 -22.86 4.59
CA SER A 152 -12.23 -22.74 3.12
C SER A 152 -13.19 -21.68 2.59
N PRO A 153 -12.94 -21.08 1.41
CA PRO A 153 -13.84 -20.10 0.80
C PRO A 153 -15.28 -20.61 0.68
N GLU A 154 -15.46 -21.88 0.30
CA GLU A 154 -16.78 -22.51 0.15
C GLU A 154 -17.50 -22.64 1.50
N ARG A 155 -16.76 -23.03 2.54
CA ARG A 155 -17.32 -23.19 3.88
C ARG A 155 -17.68 -21.84 4.49
N VAL A 156 -16.87 -20.81 4.25
CA VAL A 156 -17.13 -19.44 4.67
C VAL A 156 -18.34 -18.87 3.91
N ARG A 157 -18.40 -19.03 2.59
CA ARG A 157 -19.55 -18.68 1.76
C ARG A 157 -20.84 -19.30 2.30
N GLN A 158 -20.84 -20.63 2.46
CA GLN A 158 -21.99 -21.36 3.01
C GLN A 158 -22.40 -20.81 4.38
N TYR A 159 -21.44 -20.54 5.26
CA TYR A 159 -21.73 -19.99 6.57
C TYR A 159 -22.37 -18.60 6.50
N LEU A 160 -21.80 -17.70 5.70
CA LEU A 160 -22.26 -16.32 5.57
C LEU A 160 -23.65 -16.25 4.92
N GLU A 161 -23.92 -17.08 3.92
CA GLU A 161 -25.21 -17.14 3.24
C GLU A 161 -26.28 -17.84 4.08
N GLU A 162 -25.99 -19.01 4.67
CA GLU A 162 -27.00 -19.81 5.37
C GLU A 162 -27.23 -19.36 6.82
N GLN A 163 -26.17 -18.97 7.55
CA GLN A 163 -26.27 -18.64 8.98
C GLN A 163 -26.41 -17.15 9.23
N LEU A 164 -25.76 -16.33 8.41
CA LEU A 164 -25.81 -14.87 8.56
C LEU A 164 -26.72 -14.21 7.52
N GLU A 165 -27.25 -14.92 6.51
CA GLU A 165 -28.08 -14.32 5.45
C GLU A 165 -27.41 -13.10 4.81
N LEU A 166 -26.08 -13.13 4.67
CA LEU A 166 -25.32 -12.08 3.99
C LEU A 166 -25.14 -12.48 2.52
N PRO A 167 -25.49 -11.61 1.57
CA PRO A 167 -25.23 -11.90 0.16
C PRO A 167 -23.74 -11.71 -0.16
N GLU A 168 -23.18 -12.60 -0.98
CA GLU A 168 -21.89 -12.37 -1.64
C GLU A 168 -22.05 -11.25 -2.65
N GLN A 169 -21.13 -10.29 -2.63
CA GLN A 169 -20.98 -9.34 -3.73
C GLN A 169 -19.85 -9.77 -4.66
N PRO A 170 -20.05 -9.66 -5.98
CA PRO A 170 -18.95 -9.85 -6.92
C PRO A 170 -17.84 -8.82 -6.65
N LEU A 171 -16.59 -9.25 -6.87
CA LEU A 171 -15.37 -8.42 -6.88
C LEU A 171 -15.70 -7.03 -7.47
N ALA A 172 -15.31 -5.95 -6.79
CA ALA A 172 -15.52 -4.58 -7.25
C ALA A 172 -14.83 -4.26 -8.61
N GLU A 173 -14.13 -5.21 -9.20
CA GLU A 173 -13.76 -5.20 -10.62
C GLU A 173 -14.99 -4.99 -11.51
N ASP A 174 -16.15 -5.54 -11.13
CA ASP A 174 -17.43 -5.25 -11.76
C ASP A 174 -17.98 -3.87 -11.37
N ALA A 175 -17.67 -3.31 -10.20
CA ALA A 175 -18.08 -1.96 -9.83
C ALA A 175 -17.27 -0.88 -10.57
N PHE A 176 -15.98 -1.13 -10.85
CA PHE A 176 -15.18 -0.30 -11.77
C PHE A 176 -15.72 -0.43 -13.19
N ARG A 177 -15.92 -1.65 -13.71
CA ARG A 177 -16.53 -1.89 -15.03
C ARG A 177 -17.93 -1.30 -15.16
N GLN A 178 -18.74 -1.34 -14.10
CA GLN A 178 -20.10 -0.81 -14.08
C GLN A 178 -20.12 0.71 -13.91
N ARG A 179 -19.19 1.31 -13.14
CA ARG A 179 -18.99 2.76 -13.09
C ARG A 179 -18.43 3.31 -14.41
N LEU A 180 -17.51 2.57 -15.03
CA LEU A 180 -16.96 2.86 -16.35
C LEU A 180 -18.06 2.77 -17.41
N LYS A 181 -18.87 1.71 -17.39
CA LYS A 181 -20.04 1.54 -18.27
C LYS A 181 -21.08 2.64 -18.06
N ILE A 182 -21.42 3.00 -16.81
CA ILE A 182 -22.34 4.11 -16.51
C ILE A 182 -21.77 5.45 -16.98
N ALA A 183 -20.47 5.70 -16.83
CA ALA A 183 -19.81 6.92 -17.31
C ALA A 183 -19.77 7.00 -18.85
N LEU A 184 -19.55 5.87 -19.52
CA LEU A 184 -19.57 5.74 -20.98
C LEU A 184 -21.00 5.89 -21.54
N ASP A 185 -21.99 5.24 -20.92
CA ASP A 185 -23.42 5.34 -21.30
C ASP A 185 -23.99 6.76 -21.03
N ALA A 186 -23.42 7.49 -20.07
CA ALA A 186 -23.81 8.87 -19.75
C ALA A 186 -23.14 9.94 -20.64
N GLY A 187 -22.27 9.56 -21.58
CA GLY A 187 -21.60 10.50 -22.48
C GLY A 187 -20.68 11.51 -21.76
N LEU A 188 -20.20 11.17 -20.56
CA LEU A 188 -19.33 12.04 -19.79
C LEU A 188 -17.93 12.06 -20.40
N SER A 189 -17.57 13.16 -21.06
CA SER A 189 -16.22 13.38 -21.56
C SER A 189 -15.28 13.69 -20.40
N TRP A 190 -14.37 12.77 -20.08
CA TRP A 190 -13.22 13.07 -19.23
C TRP A 190 -12.14 13.73 -20.08
N ARG A 191 -11.80 14.99 -19.77
CA ARG A 191 -10.64 15.69 -20.34
C ARG A 191 -9.54 15.70 -19.28
N GLY A 192 -8.69 14.69 -19.32
CA GLY A 192 -7.45 14.62 -18.58
C GLY A 192 -6.53 13.64 -19.28
N GLU A 193 -5.49 14.14 -19.93
CA GLU A 193 -4.35 13.36 -20.40
C GLU A 193 -3.61 12.86 -19.14
N SER A 194 -3.98 11.71 -18.58
CA SER A 194 -3.30 11.18 -17.39
C SER A 194 -3.15 9.68 -17.47
N LEU A 195 -1.93 9.20 -17.23
CA LEU A 195 -1.48 7.95 -16.62
C LEU A 195 -2.12 6.62 -17.06
N GLU A 196 -3.44 6.52 -17.27
CA GLU A 196 -4.14 5.35 -17.78
C GLU A 196 -3.75 5.01 -19.22
N ALA A 197 -3.55 6.00 -20.10
CA ALA A 197 -3.01 5.76 -21.45
C ALA A 197 -1.53 5.31 -21.41
N GLU A 198 -0.78 5.71 -20.38
CA GLU A 198 0.60 5.30 -20.14
C GLU A 198 0.65 3.87 -19.55
N LEU A 199 -0.23 3.55 -18.60
CA LEU A 199 -0.37 2.23 -17.97
C LEU A 199 -0.88 1.17 -18.98
N LEU A 200 -1.74 1.55 -19.91
CA LEU A 200 -2.14 0.72 -21.07
C LEU A 200 -1.01 0.55 -22.10
N ARG A 201 -0.09 1.51 -22.22
CA ARG A 201 1.13 1.38 -23.06
C ARG A 201 2.21 0.53 -22.40
N LEU A 202 2.25 0.50 -21.06
CA LEU A 202 3.23 -0.22 -20.25
C LEU A 202 2.94 -1.72 -20.13
N SER A 203 1.72 -2.15 -20.45
CA SER A 203 1.25 -3.52 -20.27
C SER A 203 1.29 -4.38 -21.54
N LEU A 204 1.71 -3.85 -22.70
CA LEU A 204 1.67 -4.60 -23.97
C LEU A 204 2.87 -4.32 -24.90
N ILE A 205 4.04 -4.89 -24.59
CA ILE A 205 5.00 -5.34 -25.60
C ILE A 205 5.71 -6.61 -25.08
N ASP A 206 5.09 -7.77 -25.26
CA ASP A 206 5.78 -9.05 -25.10
C ASP A 206 6.40 -9.49 -26.44
N PRO A 207 7.71 -9.83 -26.48
CA PRO A 207 8.26 -10.57 -27.61
C PRO A 207 7.88 -12.04 -27.48
N VAL A 208 7.06 -12.55 -28.42
CA VAL A 208 6.58 -13.95 -28.39
C VAL A 208 7.49 -14.84 -29.23
N ARG A 209 7.87 -16.01 -28.69
CA ARG A 209 8.73 -16.97 -29.38
C ARG A 209 7.88 -18.01 -30.11
N GLN A 210 8.14 -18.22 -31.40
CA GLN A 210 7.48 -19.24 -32.20
C GLN A 210 7.97 -20.66 -31.86
N PRO A 211 7.20 -21.71 -32.22
CA PRO A 211 7.61 -23.11 -32.08
C PRO A 211 8.91 -23.49 -32.81
N ASN A 212 9.35 -22.66 -33.77
CA ASN A 212 10.62 -22.83 -34.50
C ASN A 212 11.81 -22.08 -33.87
N GLY A 213 11.60 -21.40 -32.74
CA GLY A 213 12.62 -20.67 -31.99
C GLY A 213 12.83 -19.19 -32.36
N ALA A 214 12.11 -18.64 -33.34
CA ALA A 214 12.21 -17.23 -33.75
C ALA A 214 11.32 -16.30 -32.90
N TRP A 215 11.77 -15.07 -32.67
CA TRP A 215 11.01 -14.02 -31.94
C TRP A 215 10.09 -13.25 -32.89
N ARG A 216 8.82 -13.06 -32.51
CA ARG A 216 7.88 -12.12 -33.14
C ARG A 216 7.75 -10.86 -32.30
N VAL A 217 7.93 -9.72 -32.94
CA VAL A 217 7.61 -8.41 -32.38
C VAL A 217 6.21 -8.05 -32.87
N PHE A 218 5.28 -7.79 -31.95
CA PHE A 218 3.97 -7.26 -32.30
C PHE A 218 4.03 -5.74 -32.31
N ARG A 219 3.52 -5.13 -33.39
CA ARG A 219 3.26 -3.69 -33.41
C ARG A 219 1.81 -3.46 -33.02
N VAL A 220 1.60 -2.77 -31.92
CA VAL A 220 0.29 -2.20 -31.59
C VAL A 220 0.16 -0.89 -32.35
N ARG A 221 -0.81 -0.83 -33.26
CA ARG A 221 -1.10 0.38 -34.04
C ARG A 221 -2.46 0.93 -33.66
N GLU A 222 -2.49 2.20 -33.25
CA GLU A 222 -3.73 2.95 -33.07
C GLU A 222 -4.32 3.25 -34.46
N LEU A 223 -5.48 2.67 -34.76
CA LEU A 223 -6.25 3.04 -35.95
C LEU A 223 -7.21 4.15 -35.54
N GLY A 224 -6.95 5.36 -36.06
CA GLY A 224 -7.72 6.56 -35.75
C GLY A 224 -9.23 6.42 -35.97
N ALA A 225 -9.97 7.37 -35.39
CA ALA A 225 -11.43 7.38 -35.34
C ALA A 225 -12.10 7.06 -36.69
N ILE A 226 -13.00 6.08 -36.68
CA ILE A 226 -13.89 5.76 -37.81
C ILE A 226 -15.08 6.74 -37.75
N ASP A 227 -15.37 7.40 -38.86
CA ASP A 227 -16.34 8.51 -39.01
C ASP A 227 -17.80 8.23 -38.61
N PHE A 228 -18.13 7.03 -38.12
CA PHE A 228 -19.49 6.68 -37.67
C PHE A 228 -19.59 6.18 -36.23
N LEU A 229 -18.49 6.08 -35.49
CA LEU A 229 -18.47 5.77 -34.06
C LEU A 229 -17.32 6.54 -33.39
N PRO A 230 -17.59 7.68 -32.73
CA PRO A 230 -16.54 8.37 -31.99
C PRO A 230 -16.26 7.58 -30.71
N HIS A 231 -15.11 6.90 -30.69
CA HIS A 231 -14.44 6.25 -29.54
C HIS A 231 -14.66 4.75 -29.30
N SER A 232 -14.62 3.91 -30.34
CA SER A 232 -14.18 2.52 -30.18
C SER A 232 -12.67 2.42 -30.48
N LEU A 233 -11.83 2.26 -29.44
CA LEU A 233 -10.43 1.86 -29.62
C LEU A 233 -10.42 0.40 -30.09
N GLN A 234 -10.00 0.15 -31.33
CA GLN A 234 -9.74 -1.20 -31.83
C GLN A 234 -8.24 -1.48 -31.72
N PHE A 235 -7.89 -2.56 -31.02
CA PHE A 235 -6.52 -3.04 -30.96
C PHE A 235 -6.33 -4.07 -32.07
N VAL A 236 -5.39 -3.80 -32.97
CA VAL A 236 -5.01 -4.73 -34.03
C VAL A 236 -3.62 -5.25 -33.72
N LEU A 237 -3.53 -6.56 -33.45
CA LEU A 237 -2.26 -7.26 -33.40
C LEU A 237 -1.86 -7.58 -34.84
N GLU A 238 -0.82 -6.90 -35.33
CA GLU A 238 -0.22 -7.16 -36.65
C GLU A 238 0.97 -8.12 -36.48
N PRO A 239 0.81 -9.44 -36.71
CA PRO A 239 1.96 -10.32 -36.83
C PRO A 239 2.71 -10.01 -38.14
N GLU A 240 4.04 -10.08 -38.10
CA GLU A 240 4.89 -9.81 -39.29
C GLU A 240 4.55 -10.72 -40.49
N HIS A 241 3.98 -11.90 -40.22
CA HIS A 241 3.36 -12.80 -41.21
C HIS A 241 2.05 -13.39 -40.66
N GLY A 242 0.90 -13.01 -41.24
CA GLY A 242 -0.43 -13.51 -40.88
C GLY A 242 -1.51 -12.46 -41.09
N GLU A 243 -2.78 -12.85 -40.93
CA GLU A 243 -3.88 -11.87 -40.93
C GLU A 243 -3.95 -11.15 -39.57
N PRO A 244 -4.18 -9.83 -39.55
CA PRO A 244 -4.32 -9.07 -38.32
C PRO A 244 -5.48 -9.58 -37.48
N VAL A 245 -5.29 -9.70 -36.17
CA VAL A 245 -6.37 -10.07 -35.25
C VAL A 245 -6.86 -8.80 -34.57
N ALA A 246 -8.11 -8.45 -34.81
CA ALA A 246 -8.79 -7.36 -34.13
C ALA A 246 -9.33 -7.88 -32.80
N LEU A 247 -8.81 -7.35 -31.69
CA LEU A 247 -9.31 -7.67 -30.35
C LEU A 247 -10.21 -6.52 -29.86
N PRO A 248 -11.41 -6.84 -29.36
CA PRO A 248 -12.40 -5.83 -29.02
C PRO A 248 -12.12 -5.11 -27.70
N VAL A 249 -11.35 -5.68 -26.77
CA VAL A 249 -11.04 -5.11 -25.43
C VAL A 249 -9.67 -5.57 -24.91
N LEU A 250 -9.02 -4.79 -24.03
CA LEU A 250 -7.68 -5.04 -23.48
C LEU A 250 -7.58 -6.32 -22.61
N ASP A 251 -8.63 -6.65 -21.87
CA ASP A 251 -8.66 -7.83 -20.99
C ASP A 251 -8.65 -9.13 -21.80
N ASP A 252 -9.33 -9.16 -22.96
CA ASP A 252 -9.27 -10.30 -23.90
C ASP A 252 -7.86 -10.49 -24.48
N ALA A 253 -7.04 -9.42 -24.55
CA ALA A 253 -5.65 -9.52 -24.98
C ALA A 253 -4.75 -10.08 -23.88
N ALA A 254 -4.98 -9.71 -22.61
CA ALA A 254 -4.24 -10.25 -21.47
C ALA A 254 -4.55 -11.75 -21.26
N ASP A 255 -5.82 -12.15 -21.35
CA ASP A 255 -6.24 -13.55 -21.25
C ASP A 255 -5.73 -14.38 -22.44
N TYR A 256 -5.76 -13.83 -23.65
CA TYR A 256 -5.19 -14.49 -24.83
C TYR A 256 -3.68 -14.69 -24.71
N VAL A 257 -2.93 -13.69 -24.22
CA VAL A 257 -1.48 -13.79 -23.96
C VAL A 257 -1.19 -14.80 -22.84
N ALA A 258 -1.98 -14.80 -21.77
CA ALA A 258 -1.82 -15.76 -20.68
C ALA A 258 -2.09 -17.21 -21.15
N GLU A 259 -3.11 -17.42 -21.97
CA GLU A 259 -3.54 -18.74 -22.42
C GLU A 259 -2.68 -19.28 -23.58
N HIS A 260 -2.06 -18.41 -24.39
CA HIS A 260 -1.36 -18.81 -25.63
C HIS A 260 0.12 -18.39 -25.72
N CYS A 261 0.64 -17.59 -24.79
CA CYS A 261 1.98 -16.98 -24.90
C CYS A 261 2.86 -17.10 -23.64
N LEU A 262 2.40 -17.77 -22.57
CA LEU A 262 3.24 -18.04 -21.41
C LEU A 262 4.31 -19.10 -21.73
N PRO A 263 5.59 -18.89 -21.35
CA PRO A 263 6.62 -19.91 -21.48
C PRO A 263 6.23 -21.15 -20.66
N GLU A 264 6.28 -22.33 -21.27
CA GLU A 264 6.09 -23.61 -20.54
C GLU A 264 7.20 -23.81 -19.49
N ASP A 265 8.36 -23.16 -19.65
CA ASP A 265 9.48 -23.20 -18.71
C ASP A 265 9.34 -22.14 -17.60
N PRO A 266 9.18 -22.55 -16.32
CA PRO A 266 9.12 -21.64 -15.17
C PRO A 266 10.38 -20.79 -14.95
N HIS A 267 11.51 -21.13 -15.57
CA HIS A 267 12.72 -20.30 -15.54
C HIS A 267 12.62 -19.11 -16.49
N GLU A 268 12.19 -19.33 -17.73
CA GLU A 268 11.99 -18.26 -18.72
C GLU A 268 10.91 -17.27 -18.27
N PHE A 269 9.84 -17.75 -17.63
CA PHE A 269 8.81 -16.89 -17.03
C PHE A 269 9.37 -15.98 -15.91
N ARG A 270 10.25 -16.50 -15.05
CA ARG A 270 10.87 -15.71 -13.98
C ARG A 270 11.81 -14.64 -14.53
N GLU A 271 12.57 -14.96 -15.57
CA GLU A 271 13.47 -14.00 -16.23
C GLU A 271 12.70 -12.91 -17.00
N MET A 272 11.59 -13.28 -17.65
CA MET A 272 10.69 -12.32 -18.29
C MET A 272 10.06 -11.37 -17.27
N ARG A 273 9.52 -11.91 -16.17
CA ARG A 273 8.96 -11.11 -15.07
C ARG A 273 9.99 -10.15 -14.47
N GLY A 274 11.23 -10.61 -14.26
CA GLY A 274 12.32 -9.76 -13.77
C GLY A 274 12.59 -8.56 -14.70
N ARG A 275 12.61 -8.78 -16.03
CA ARG A 275 12.79 -7.69 -17.01
C ARG A 275 11.62 -6.71 -17.03
N ILE A 276 10.39 -7.20 -16.86
CA ILE A 276 9.19 -6.37 -16.76
C ILE A 276 9.24 -5.50 -15.50
N ASP A 277 9.56 -6.11 -14.36
CA ASP A 277 9.68 -5.39 -13.08
C ASP A 277 10.79 -4.31 -13.17
N GLU A 278 11.93 -4.61 -13.81
CA GLU A 278 13.02 -3.65 -14.07
C GLU A 278 12.58 -2.49 -14.98
N GLU A 279 11.89 -2.77 -16.10
CA GLU A 279 11.42 -1.74 -17.04
C GLU A 279 10.32 -0.86 -16.42
N LEU A 280 9.38 -1.46 -15.67
CA LEU A 280 8.35 -0.74 -14.92
C LEU A 280 8.99 0.16 -13.86
N THR A 281 9.99 -0.33 -13.14
CA THR A 281 10.76 0.46 -12.17
C THR A 281 11.47 1.63 -12.86
N HIS A 282 12.15 1.37 -13.98
CA HIS A 282 12.86 2.41 -14.75
C HIS A 282 11.91 3.49 -15.27
N ARG A 283 10.75 3.11 -15.81
CA ARG A 283 9.77 4.07 -16.33
C ARG A 283 9.01 4.80 -15.24
N HIS A 284 8.69 4.15 -14.12
CA HIS A 284 8.17 4.83 -12.93
C HIS A 284 9.15 5.90 -12.44
N GLN A 285 10.45 5.55 -12.36
CA GLN A 285 11.49 6.52 -12.06
C GLN A 285 11.47 7.65 -13.08
N GLN A 286 11.44 7.37 -14.39
CA GLN A 286 11.41 8.38 -15.46
C GLN A 286 10.20 9.33 -15.37
N ALA A 287 9.00 8.81 -15.08
CA ALA A 287 7.81 9.60 -14.85
C ALA A 287 7.96 10.51 -13.62
N MET A 288 8.47 9.97 -12.50
CA MET A 288 8.82 10.78 -11.34
C MET A 288 9.86 11.87 -11.67
N ARG A 289 10.81 11.61 -12.58
CA ARG A 289 11.79 12.63 -13.03
C ARG A 289 11.09 13.77 -13.76
N SER A 290 10.24 13.45 -14.72
CA SER A 290 9.50 14.43 -15.53
C SER A 290 8.61 15.31 -14.64
N ASP A 291 7.92 14.71 -13.68
CA ASP A 291 7.03 15.42 -12.76
C ASP A 291 7.80 16.30 -11.77
N ALA A 292 8.91 15.81 -11.23
CA ALA A 292 9.77 16.60 -10.34
C ALA A 292 10.37 17.80 -11.08
N GLN A 293 10.71 17.64 -12.36
CA GLN A 293 11.17 18.75 -13.21
C GLN A 293 10.07 19.80 -13.43
N ALA A 294 8.82 19.37 -13.69
CA ALA A 294 7.68 20.27 -13.85
C ALA A 294 7.32 21.00 -12.54
N ALA A 295 7.32 20.30 -11.41
CA ALA A 295 7.05 20.86 -10.09
C ALA A 295 8.20 21.69 -9.53
N GLY A 296 9.42 21.54 -10.06
CA GLY A 296 10.65 22.20 -9.58
C GLY A 296 11.15 21.71 -8.22
N PHE A 297 10.47 20.72 -7.63
CA PHE A 297 10.87 20.04 -6.41
C PHE A 297 10.46 18.57 -6.48
N PHE A 298 11.16 17.75 -5.71
CA PHE A 298 10.97 16.32 -5.55
C PHE A 298 10.52 16.02 -4.12
N THR A 299 9.63 15.04 -3.98
CA THR A 299 9.14 14.56 -2.69
C THR A 299 9.27 13.05 -2.62
N HIS A 300 9.78 12.56 -1.48
CA HIS A 300 9.87 11.14 -1.19
C HIS A 300 9.51 10.89 0.28
N CYS A 301 8.92 9.73 0.54
CA CYS A 301 8.56 9.29 1.87
C CYS A 301 9.42 8.08 2.27
N ASP A 302 10.26 8.24 3.30
CA ASP A 302 10.96 7.12 3.94
C ASP A 302 10.11 6.62 5.12
N ASP A 303 9.29 5.60 4.85
CA ASP A 303 8.40 4.98 5.83
C ASP A 303 9.16 4.35 7.01
N VAL A 304 10.38 3.88 6.77
CA VAL A 304 11.22 3.24 7.81
C VAL A 304 11.71 4.28 8.81
N GLN A 305 12.09 5.46 8.33
CA GLN A 305 12.53 6.57 9.17
C GLN A 305 11.39 7.52 9.57
N GLN A 306 10.17 7.26 9.09
CA GLN A 306 9.02 8.16 9.19
C GLN A 306 9.44 9.59 8.80
N THR A 307 10.08 9.74 7.65
CA THR A 307 10.64 11.03 7.21
C THR A 307 10.20 11.35 5.79
N TRP A 308 9.52 12.46 5.62
CA TRP A 308 9.29 13.08 4.32
C TRP A 308 10.51 13.88 3.90
N ILE A 309 11.01 13.62 2.70
CA ILE A 309 12.18 14.26 2.11
C ILE A 309 11.71 15.13 0.95
N PHE A 310 12.01 16.42 1.04
CA PHE A 310 11.76 17.42 0.02
C PHE A 310 13.09 17.89 -0.55
N LYS A 311 13.26 17.87 -1.88
CA LYS A 311 14.48 18.33 -2.54
C LYS A 311 14.12 19.31 -3.66
N GLY A 312 14.68 20.51 -3.64
CA GLY A 312 14.39 21.50 -4.67
C GLY A 312 15.03 22.85 -4.39
N THR A 313 14.81 23.81 -5.29
CA THR A 313 15.29 25.18 -5.08
C THR A 313 14.56 25.83 -3.91
N ALA A 314 15.16 26.86 -3.29
CA ALA A 314 14.51 27.59 -2.20
C ALA A 314 13.13 28.13 -2.60
N ASP A 315 12.99 28.60 -3.84
CA ASP A 315 11.72 29.10 -4.39
C ASP A 315 10.71 27.98 -4.59
N ALA A 316 11.12 26.83 -5.13
CA ALA A 316 10.24 25.68 -5.32
C ALA A 316 9.74 25.11 -3.99
N LEU A 317 10.61 25.02 -2.98
CA LEU A 317 10.22 24.63 -1.62
C LEU A 317 9.34 25.70 -0.95
N GLY A 318 9.51 26.97 -1.31
CA GLY A 318 8.63 28.07 -0.90
C GLY A 318 7.18 27.85 -1.35
N ARG A 319 6.96 27.31 -2.56
CA ARG A 319 5.61 27.00 -3.07
C ARG A 319 4.84 25.97 -2.23
N ILE A 320 5.56 25.09 -1.52
CA ILE A 320 4.93 24.15 -0.56
C ILE A 320 4.25 24.94 0.56
N CYS A 321 4.89 26.02 1.02
CA CYS A 321 4.32 26.88 2.06
C CYS A 321 3.09 27.62 1.56
N ASP A 322 3.08 28.04 0.30
CA ASP A 322 1.96 28.73 -0.31
C ASP A 322 0.75 27.80 -0.46
N GLY A 323 0.98 26.54 -0.84
CA GLY A 323 -0.08 25.54 -0.89
C GLY A 323 -0.62 25.15 0.49
N LEU A 324 0.23 25.08 1.52
CA LEU A 324 -0.24 24.89 2.90
C LEU A 324 -1.13 26.06 3.37
N ASP A 325 -0.75 27.29 3.05
CA ASP A 325 -1.57 28.47 3.37
C ASP A 325 -2.87 28.50 2.57
N GLU A 326 -2.84 28.14 1.28
CA GLU A 326 -4.01 28.03 0.42
C GLU A 326 -4.98 26.98 0.96
N ALA A 327 -4.51 25.79 1.30
CA ALA A 327 -5.31 24.74 1.89
C ALA A 327 -5.97 25.23 3.19
N ALA A 328 -5.19 25.91 4.05
CA ALA A 328 -5.68 26.48 5.30
C ALA A 328 -6.67 27.65 5.14
N ALA A 329 -6.68 28.32 3.98
CA ALA A 329 -7.57 29.44 3.71
C ALA A 329 -8.86 29.01 3.00
N THR A 330 -8.77 27.98 2.15
CA THR A 330 -9.83 27.61 1.20
C THR A 330 -10.58 26.35 1.58
N LEU A 331 -9.89 25.37 2.18
CA LEU A 331 -10.51 24.09 2.54
C LEU A 331 -11.18 24.19 3.90
N LYS A 332 -12.38 23.60 4.00
CA LYS A 332 -13.11 23.44 5.26
C LYS A 332 -12.91 22.02 5.78
N PRO A 333 -12.88 21.80 7.10
CA PRO A 333 -12.97 20.45 7.65
C PRO A 333 -14.21 19.74 7.07
N ALA A 334 -14.03 18.49 6.63
CA ALA A 334 -15.15 17.66 6.18
C ALA A 334 -16.13 17.41 7.34
N GLU A 335 -17.43 17.33 7.03
CA GLU A 335 -18.40 16.88 8.02
C GLU A 335 -18.22 15.38 8.32
N MET A 336 -18.78 14.91 9.44
CA MET A 336 -18.66 13.51 9.85
C MET A 336 -19.24 12.58 8.77
N GLY A 337 -18.38 11.73 8.18
CA GLY A 337 -18.75 10.80 7.10
C GLY A 337 -18.47 11.31 5.69
N GLU A 338 -18.04 12.57 5.53
CA GLU A 338 -17.59 13.10 4.25
C GLU A 338 -16.11 12.83 4.00
N ARG A 339 -15.72 12.79 2.72
CA ARG A 339 -14.31 12.69 2.35
C ARG A 339 -13.62 14.04 2.58
N PRO A 340 -12.48 14.10 3.29
CA PRO A 340 -11.72 15.33 3.51
C PRO A 340 -11.39 16.00 2.17
N PRO A 341 -11.68 17.30 2.00
CA PRO A 341 -11.25 18.03 0.83
C PRO A 341 -9.72 18.06 0.81
N ARG A 342 -9.15 17.92 -0.39
CA ARG A 342 -7.72 17.79 -0.61
C ARG A 342 -7.20 18.84 -1.58
N LEU A 343 -6.01 19.36 -1.29
CA LEU A 343 -5.19 20.13 -2.21
C LEU A 343 -3.97 19.28 -2.57
N GLU A 344 -3.71 19.09 -3.84
CA GLU A 344 -2.55 18.33 -4.32
C GLU A 344 -1.44 19.32 -4.72
N LEU A 345 -0.27 19.20 -4.13
CA LEU A 345 0.93 19.98 -4.47
C LEU A 345 1.97 19.09 -5.15
N GLY A 346 2.39 19.48 -6.35
CA GLY A 346 3.36 18.72 -7.15
C GLY A 346 2.72 17.72 -8.11
N GLY A 347 3.53 17.13 -9.00
CA GLY A 347 3.13 16.43 -10.22
C GLY A 347 2.36 15.11 -10.05
N ALA A 348 2.01 14.49 -11.18
CA ALA A 348 1.02 13.43 -11.30
C ALA A 348 1.37 12.09 -10.62
N ALA A 349 2.67 11.80 -10.42
CA ALA A 349 3.12 10.50 -9.92
C ALA A 349 3.01 10.31 -8.39
N MET A 350 3.37 11.32 -7.58
CA MET A 350 3.22 11.30 -6.11
C MET A 350 2.97 12.72 -5.58
N PRO A 351 1.77 13.29 -5.79
CA PRO A 351 1.44 14.60 -5.27
C PRO A 351 1.44 14.59 -3.74
N LEU A 352 2.02 15.61 -3.12
CA LEU A 352 1.83 15.86 -1.70
C LEU A 352 0.36 16.26 -1.49
N THR A 353 -0.41 15.39 -0.86
CA THR A 353 -1.81 15.69 -0.57
C THR A 353 -1.92 16.44 0.75
N ILE A 354 -2.50 17.63 0.75
CA ILE A 354 -2.80 18.41 1.95
C ILE A 354 -4.30 18.32 2.22
N GLN A 355 -4.67 17.93 3.43
CA GLN A 355 -6.06 17.78 3.87
C GLN A 355 -6.35 18.65 5.09
N VAL A 356 -7.56 19.21 5.15
CA VAL A 356 -8.02 19.96 6.33
C VAL A 356 -8.95 19.09 7.16
N GLU A 357 -8.54 18.84 8.39
CA GLU A 357 -9.23 17.98 9.36
C GLU A 357 -9.15 18.57 10.77
N ASP A 358 -9.99 18.13 11.69
CA ASP A 358 -9.97 18.61 13.08
C ASP A 358 -8.79 18.06 13.91
N PHE A 359 -8.17 16.98 13.42
CA PHE A 359 -6.99 16.35 14.04
C PHE A 359 -5.78 16.41 13.10
N THR A 360 -4.59 16.17 13.65
CA THR A 360 -3.35 16.12 12.87
C THR A 360 -2.99 14.67 12.58
N TRP A 361 -2.87 14.33 11.30
CA TRP A 361 -2.41 13.04 10.84
C TRP A 361 -1.43 13.23 9.69
N GLN A 362 -0.36 12.44 9.70
CA GLN A 362 0.68 12.48 8.68
C GLN A 362 0.89 11.04 8.25
N GLY A 363 0.92 10.80 6.95
CA GLY A 363 1.12 9.47 6.37
C GLY A 363 1.98 9.54 5.13
N SER A 364 2.21 8.39 4.48
CA SER A 364 3.11 8.26 3.34
C SER A 364 2.64 8.93 2.04
N GLY A 365 1.43 9.49 2.03
CA GLY A 365 0.92 10.27 0.90
C GLY A 365 0.16 11.55 1.28
N SER A 366 0.05 11.89 2.56
CA SER A 366 -0.77 13.04 2.96
C SER A 366 -0.32 13.74 4.25
N PHE A 367 -0.61 15.04 4.30
CA PHE A 367 -0.52 15.89 5.47
C PHE A 367 -1.94 16.39 5.82
N ALA A 368 -2.55 15.79 6.82
CA ALA A 368 -3.86 16.17 7.34
C ALA A 368 -3.70 16.96 8.64
N GLY A 369 -4.44 18.06 8.77
CA GLY A 369 -4.36 18.91 9.95
C GLY A 369 -5.40 20.02 9.96
N PRO A 370 -5.65 20.64 11.13
CA PRO A 370 -6.52 21.79 11.19
C PRO A 370 -5.83 23.01 10.55
N PRO A 371 -6.58 24.01 10.06
CA PRO A 371 -6.03 25.12 9.29
C PRO A 371 -4.87 25.86 9.98
N HIS A 372 -4.92 25.99 11.31
CA HIS A 372 -3.86 26.66 12.05
C HIS A 372 -2.53 25.87 12.03
N ARG A 373 -2.56 24.53 11.95
CA ARG A 373 -1.35 23.68 11.89
C ARG A 373 -0.66 23.77 10.53
N HIS A 374 -1.43 23.82 9.45
CA HIS A 374 -0.89 24.08 8.11
C HIS A 374 -0.13 25.42 8.06
N ARG A 375 -0.71 26.49 8.64
CA ARG A 375 -0.06 27.81 8.74
C ARG A 375 1.17 27.80 9.63
N GLU A 376 1.11 27.13 10.78
CA GLU A 376 2.27 26.96 11.67
C GLU A 376 3.41 26.25 10.96
N LEU A 377 3.10 25.17 10.23
CA LEU A 377 4.08 24.44 9.46
C LEU A 377 4.67 25.29 8.33
N ALA A 378 3.83 25.97 7.54
CA ALA A 378 4.27 26.89 6.50
C ALA A 378 5.20 27.98 7.06
N ALA A 379 4.85 28.58 8.20
CA ALA A 379 5.68 29.57 8.86
C ALA A 379 7.03 28.99 9.34
N ALA A 380 7.03 27.77 9.87
CA ALA A 380 8.25 27.08 10.29
C ALA A 380 9.17 26.79 9.11
N ILE A 381 8.62 26.32 7.98
CA ILE A 381 9.36 26.07 6.74
C ILE A 381 9.97 27.37 6.21
N ARG A 382 9.16 28.44 6.03
CA ARG A 382 9.65 29.74 5.56
C ARG A 382 10.77 30.29 6.44
N LYS A 383 10.60 30.24 7.76
CA LYS A 383 11.63 30.69 8.71
C LYS A 383 12.93 29.90 8.58
N LYS A 384 12.87 28.60 8.32
CA LYS A 384 14.04 27.74 8.14
C LYS A 384 14.69 27.91 6.78
N LEU A 385 13.91 28.20 5.73
CA LEU A 385 14.38 28.49 4.38
C LEU A 385 15.12 29.84 4.27
N GLN A 386 14.75 30.82 5.11
CA GLN A 386 15.42 32.13 5.11
C GLN A 386 16.93 31.99 5.34
N GLY A 387 17.71 32.46 4.35
CA GLY A 387 19.17 32.45 4.40
C GLY A 387 19.80 31.10 4.08
N LYS A 388 19.01 30.10 3.65
CA LYS A 388 19.53 28.82 3.16
C LYS A 388 20.14 28.98 1.78
N LYS A 389 21.27 28.32 1.59
CA LYS A 389 21.97 28.24 0.32
C LYS A 389 21.79 26.85 -0.28
N PRO A 390 21.96 26.71 -1.59
CA PRO A 390 22.11 25.42 -2.22
C PRO A 390 23.16 24.54 -1.52
N GLY A 391 22.82 23.25 -1.35
CA GLY A 391 23.56 22.29 -0.53
C GLY A 391 23.11 22.22 0.93
N ASP A 392 22.38 23.21 1.45
CA ASP A 392 21.89 23.17 2.82
C ASP A 392 20.80 22.11 3.00
N THR A 393 20.84 21.43 4.15
CA THR A 393 19.79 20.53 4.61
C THR A 393 19.23 21.01 5.94
N PHE A 394 17.92 20.91 6.13
CA PHE A 394 17.30 21.18 7.43
C PHE A 394 16.12 20.25 7.71
N ARG A 395 15.77 20.14 8.99
CA ARG A 395 14.66 19.32 9.47
C ARG A 395 13.66 20.16 10.25
N ILE A 396 12.40 19.77 10.13
CA ILE A 396 11.28 20.29 10.90
C ILE A 396 10.60 19.10 11.56
N GLU A 397 10.50 19.19 12.88
CA GLU A 397 9.65 18.30 13.66
C GLU A 397 8.31 19.01 13.82
N PRO A 398 7.20 18.45 13.27
CA PRO A 398 5.89 19.03 13.45
C PRO A 398 5.54 19.09 14.95
N PRO A 399 4.65 20.01 15.37
CA PRO A 399 4.18 20.07 16.75
C PRO A 399 3.70 18.70 17.27
N ASN A 400 4.05 18.41 18.52
CA ASN A 400 4.22 17.07 19.11
C ASN A 400 2.91 16.33 19.47
N ASP A 401 1.82 16.63 18.76
CA ASP A 401 0.46 16.28 19.16
C ASP A 401 -0.10 15.12 18.33
N ALA A 402 0.56 14.76 17.22
CA ALA A 402 0.21 13.61 16.41
C ALA A 402 0.76 12.32 17.05
N ALA A 403 -0.05 11.26 17.04
CA ALA A 403 0.35 9.93 17.50
C ALA A 403 1.51 9.33 16.66
N GLU A 404 1.75 9.86 15.46
CA GLU A 404 2.81 9.45 14.55
C GLU A 404 3.77 10.62 14.29
N ARG A 405 5.07 10.39 14.53
CA ARG A 405 6.13 11.40 14.47
C ARG A 405 6.81 11.42 13.10
N TRP A 406 6.05 11.80 12.08
CA TRP A 406 6.64 12.07 10.77
C TRP A 406 7.54 13.32 10.84
N LYS A 407 8.77 13.20 10.34
CA LYS A 407 9.75 14.30 10.25
C LYS A 407 9.74 14.85 8.84
N LEU A 408 9.91 16.16 8.69
CA LEU A 408 10.08 16.77 7.38
C LEU A 408 11.54 17.19 7.20
N GLN A 409 12.20 16.68 6.18
CA GLN A 409 13.58 16.96 5.83
C GLN A 409 13.62 17.66 4.47
N PHE A 410 14.33 18.79 4.40
CA PHE A 410 14.41 19.63 3.22
C PHE A 410 15.86 19.75 2.77
N HIS A 411 16.09 19.55 1.47
CA HIS A 411 17.37 19.71 0.78
C HIS A 411 17.26 20.82 -0.25
N VAL A 412 18.02 21.90 -0.05
CA VAL A 412 18.03 23.05 -0.96
C VAL A 412 19.04 22.78 -2.08
N THR A 413 18.63 22.91 -3.34
CA THR A 413 19.49 22.67 -4.53
C THR A 413 19.70 23.95 -5.36
N ASP A 414 20.77 23.98 -6.16
CA ASP A 414 21.12 25.11 -7.03
C ASP A 414 20.20 25.22 -8.25
N SER A 415 19.74 24.08 -8.74
CA SER A 415 18.85 23.93 -9.89
C SER A 415 17.63 23.10 -9.49
N ASN A 416 16.63 23.05 -10.37
CA ASN A 416 15.58 22.05 -10.26
C ASN A 416 16.25 20.66 -10.18
N TYR A 417 15.75 19.82 -9.28
CA TYR A 417 16.29 18.50 -9.02
C TYR A 417 16.48 17.70 -10.32
N ASP A 418 17.73 17.29 -10.58
CA ASP A 418 18.04 16.25 -11.56
C ASP A 418 18.31 14.92 -10.82
N PRO A 419 17.36 13.96 -10.87
CA PRO A 419 17.53 12.63 -10.28
C PRO A 419 18.64 11.78 -10.91
N GLY A 420 19.38 12.28 -11.91
CA GLY A 420 20.54 11.62 -12.50
C GLY A 420 21.89 11.89 -11.81
N GLU A 421 21.96 12.81 -10.84
CA GLU A 421 23.23 13.25 -10.21
C GLU A 421 23.57 12.55 -8.86
N GLU A 422 22.74 11.64 -8.36
CA GLU A 422 23.03 10.77 -7.18
C GLU A 422 23.21 9.31 -7.60
#